data_AF-A0A967HAW6-F1
#
_entry.id   AF-A0A967HAW6-F1
#
_cell.length_a   1.000
_cell.length_b   1.000
_cell.length_c   1.000
_cell.angle_alpha   90.00
_cell.angle_beta   90.00
_cell.angle_gamma   90.00
#
_symmetry.space_group_name_H-M   'P 1'
#
loop_
_entity.id
_entity.type
_entity.pdbx_description
1 polymer ?
#
loop_
_entity_poly.entity_id
_entity_poly.type
_entity_poly.pdbx_seq_one_letter_code
_entity_poly.pdbx_strand_id
1 'polypeptide(L)' 'ASAEQVKLSRDFAREQGILYFELGQMGIEHVLLPEQGLVLPGDVVIGADSHTCTYGALGAFATGMGSTDIA' A
#
# COMPACT_ATOMS: atom_id res chain seq x y z
N ALA A 1 7.53 -20.02 2.16
CA ALA A 1 6.53 -19.29 1.35
C ALA A 1 6.55 -17.80 1.69
N SER A 2 6.13 -17.37 2.88
CA SER A 2 6.06 -15.94 3.23
C SER A 2 7.40 -15.21 3.26
N ALA A 3 8.48 -15.85 3.73
CA ALA A 3 9.82 -15.25 3.71
C ALA A 3 10.30 -14.95 2.26
N GLU A 4 9.99 -15.85 1.32
CA GLU A 4 10.31 -15.63 -0.10
C GLU A 4 9.45 -14.53 -0.72
N GLN A 5 8.18 -14.40 -0.34
CA GLN A 5 7.32 -13.30 -0.77
C GLN A 5 7.88 -11.95 -0.31
N VAL A 6 8.27 -11.83 0.96
CA VAL A 6 8.89 -10.60 1.48
C VAL A 6 10.18 -10.26 0.74
N LYS A 7 11.02 -11.28 0.47
CA LYS A 7 12.25 -11.09 -0.31
C LYS A 7 11.93 -10.60 -1.72
N LEU A 8 10.98 -11.24 -2.42
CA LEU A 8 10.56 -10.87 -3.77
C LEU A 8 10.04 -9.43 -3.83
N SER A 9 9.14 -9.05 -2.91
CA SER A 9 8.60 -7.67 -2.87
C SER A 9 9.68 -6.63 -2.59
N ARG A 10 10.62 -6.92 -1.69
CA ARG A 10 11.73 -6.01 -1.37
C ARG A 10 12.69 -5.85 -2.55
N ASP A 11 13.06 -6.96 -3.18
CA ASP A 11 13.99 -6.94 -4.31
C ASP A 11 13.34 -6.20 -5.51
N PHE A 12 12.06 -6.47 -5.79
CA PHE A 12 11.28 -5.73 -6.79
C PHE A 12 11.21 -4.23 -6.49
N ALA A 13 10.89 -3.83 -5.26
CA ALA A 13 10.81 -2.42 -4.91
C ALA A 13 12.16 -1.69 -5.09
N ARG A 14 13.27 -2.36 -4.76
CA ARG A 14 14.62 -1.83 -4.97
C ARG A 14 14.96 -1.70 -6.45
N GLU A 15 14.64 -2.70 -7.26
CA GLU A 15 14.87 -2.68 -8.71
C GLU A 15 14.05 -1.59 -9.42
N GLN A 16 12.82 -1.32 -8.95
CA GLN A 16 11.92 -0.32 -9.53
C GLN A 16 12.03 1.07 -8.89
N GLY A 17 12.83 1.24 -7.83
CA GLY A 17 12.94 2.51 -7.10
C GLY A 17 11.66 2.93 -6.36
N ILE A 18 10.85 1.96 -5.91
CA ILE A 18 9.59 2.18 -5.21
C ILE A 18 9.85 2.42 -3.71
N LEU A 19 9.06 3.29 -3.08
CA LEU A 19 9.07 3.46 -1.62
C LEU A 19 8.68 2.15 -0.94
N TYR A 20 9.58 1.61 -0.11
CA TYR A 20 9.37 0.35 0.60
C TYR A 20 9.61 0.52 2.10
N PHE A 21 8.67 0.06 2.92
CA PHE A 21 8.78 0.07 4.38
C PHE A 21 9.50 -1.20 4.88
N GLU A 22 10.73 -1.04 5.38
CA GLU A 22 11.55 -2.16 5.89
C GLU A 22 11.10 -2.66 7.27
N LEU A 23 11.64 -3.82 7.67
CA LEU A 23 11.40 -4.41 9.00
C LEU A 23 11.63 -3.40 10.12
N GLY A 24 10.59 -3.20 10.94
CA GLY A 24 10.57 -2.22 12.05
C GLY A 24 10.07 -0.83 11.66
N GLN A 25 9.81 -0.57 10.38
CA GLN A 25 9.23 0.69 9.88
C GLN A 25 7.80 0.50 9.32
N MET A 26 7.33 -0.75 9.20
CA MET A 26 6.00 -1.06 8.70
C MET A 26 4.93 -1.12 9.80
N GLY A 27 3.68 -1.10 9.35
CA GLY A 27 2.48 -1.37 10.14
C GLY A 27 1.37 -1.89 9.22
N ILE A 28 0.13 -1.90 9.71
CA ILE A 28 -1.05 -2.17 8.88
C ILE A 28 -1.18 -1.02 7.88
N GLU A 29 -1.20 -1.31 6.58
CA GLU A 29 -1.12 -0.28 5.53
C GLU A 29 -2.18 0.82 5.67
N HIS A 30 -3.43 0.44 6.03
CA HIS A 30 -4.53 1.38 6.18
C HIS A 30 -4.42 2.34 7.36
N VAL A 31 -3.49 2.08 8.28
CA VAL A 31 -3.13 2.98 9.39
C VAL A 31 -1.84 3.73 9.04
N LEU A 32 -0.84 3.00 8.54
CA LEU A 32 0.48 3.54 8.25
C LEU A 32 0.45 4.61 7.17
N LEU A 33 -0.21 4.38 6.03
CA LEU A 33 -0.16 5.32 4.91
C LEU A 33 -0.77 6.69 5.26
N PRO A 34 -1.93 6.77 5.95
CA PRO A 34 -2.43 8.04 6.49
C PRO A 34 -1.49 8.71 7.48
N GLU A 35 -0.91 7.96 8.44
CA GLU A 35 0.00 8.51 9.45
C GLU A 35 1.29 9.09 8.83
N GLN A 36 1.75 8.51 7.72
CA GLN A 36 2.88 9.01 6.95
C GLN A 36 2.51 10.16 6.00
N GLY A 37 1.23 10.55 5.94
CA GLY A 37 0.74 11.59 5.03
C GLY A 37 0.75 11.18 3.55
N LEU A 38 0.74 9.87 3.27
CA LEU A 38 0.73 9.32 1.91
C LEU A 38 -0.69 9.17 1.34
N VAL A 39 -1.71 9.41 2.16
CA VAL A 39 -3.11 9.47 1.76
C VAL A 39 -3.74 10.71 2.38
N LEU A 40 -4.27 11.59 1.55
CA LEU A 40 -4.82 12.89 1.93
C LEU A 40 -6.24 13.09 1.36
N PRO A 41 -7.01 14.03 1.93
CA PRO A 41 -8.34 14.36 1.41
C PRO A 41 -8.28 14.77 -0.07
N GLY A 42 -9.18 14.20 -0.89
CA GLY A 42 -9.24 14.45 -2.33
C GLY A 42 -8.39 13.53 -3.20
N ASP A 43 -7.55 12.67 -2.61
CA ASP A 43 -6.76 11.70 -3.35
C ASP A 43 -7.63 10.62 -4.01
N VAL A 44 -7.11 10.03 -5.09
CA VAL A 44 -7.62 8.81 -5.70
C VAL A 44 -6.64 7.69 -5.36
N VAL A 45 -7.08 6.72 -4.54
CA VAL A 45 -6.22 5.65 -4.02
C VAL A 45 -6.71 4.28 -4.48
N ILE A 46 -5.85 3.55 -5.18
CA ILE A 46 -6.07 2.16 -5.57
C ILE A 46 -5.07 1.28 -4.79
N GLY A 47 -5.56 0.20 -4.20
CA GLY A 47 -4.74 -0.69 -3.37
C GLY A 47 -5.04 -2.16 -3.64
N ALA A 48 -4.06 -3.03 -3.40
CA ALA A 48 -4.17 -4.48 -3.58
C ALA A 48 -4.83 -5.20 -2.39
N ASP A 49 -5.43 -4.45 -1.46
CA ASP A 49 -6.19 -4.97 -0.33
C ASP A 49 -7.68 -4.58 -0.42
N SER A 50 -8.56 -5.48 0.01
CA SER A 50 -10.01 -5.29 -0.04
C SER A 50 -10.52 -4.17 0.88
N HIS A 51 -9.75 -3.76 1.88
CA HIS A 51 -10.07 -2.71 2.84
C HIS A 51 -9.45 -1.35 2.50
N THR A 52 -8.89 -1.18 1.29
CA THR A 52 -8.42 0.13 0.79
C THR A 52 -9.50 1.22 0.88
N CYS A 53 -10.78 0.84 0.86
CA CYS A 53 -11.92 1.74 1.11
C CYS A 53 -11.86 2.50 2.45
N THR A 54 -11.05 2.04 3.42
CA THR A 54 -10.81 2.71 4.71
C THR A 54 -10.40 4.17 4.54
N TYR A 55 -9.63 4.47 3.49
CA TYR A 55 -9.18 5.83 3.19
C TYR A 55 -10.32 6.80 2.84
N GLY A 56 -11.52 6.29 2.52
CA GLY A 56 -12.72 7.11 2.39
C GLY A 56 -13.05 7.94 3.63
N ALA A 57 -12.65 7.47 4.82
CA ALA A 57 -12.80 8.23 6.07
C ALA A 57 -11.99 9.54 6.08
N LEU A 58 -10.95 9.64 5.25
CA LEU A 58 -10.12 10.85 5.09
C LEU A 58 -10.64 11.77 3.98
N GLY A 59 -11.74 11.41 3.30
CA GLY A 59 -12.25 12.15 2.15
C GLY A 59 -11.49 11.87 0.84
N ALA A 60 -10.74 10.76 0.76
CA ALA A 60 -10.18 10.25 -0.48
C ALA A 60 -11.19 9.34 -1.20
N PHE A 61 -11.18 9.31 -2.54
CA PHE A 61 -11.82 8.22 -3.27
C PHE A 61 -10.88 7.01 -3.24
N ALA A 62 -11.32 5.90 -2.65
CA ALA A 62 -10.45 4.75 -2.44
C ALA A 62 -11.15 3.41 -2.67
N THR A 63 -10.50 2.49 -3.40
CA THR A 63 -11.02 1.15 -3.65
C THR A 63 -9.92 0.10 -3.75
N GLY A 64 -10.23 -1.10 -3.26
CA GLY A 64 -9.40 -2.29 -3.47
C GLY A 64 -9.57 -2.81 -4.90
N MET A 65 -8.50 -3.37 -5.46
CA MET A 65 -8.47 -3.96 -6.80
C MET A 65 -7.68 -5.28 -6.81
N GLY A 66 -7.98 -6.14 -7.78
CA GLY A 66 -7.31 -7.44 -7.90
C GLY A 66 -5.94 -7.32 -8.57
N SER A 67 -5.14 -8.39 -8.51
CA SER A 67 -3.82 -8.41 -9.16
C SER A 67 -3.88 -8.17 -10.66
N THR A 68 -4.95 -8.59 -11.34
CA THR A 68 -5.15 -8.35 -12.78
C THR A 68 -5.40 -6.89 -13.11
N ASP A 69 -6.01 -6.14 -12.19
CA ASP A 69 -6.31 -4.71 -12.39
C ASP A 69 -5.09 -3.83 -12.09
N ILE A 70 -4.16 -4.32 -11.26
CA ILE A 70 -2.99 -3.59 -10.75
C ILE A 70 -1.71 -3.85 -11.58
N ALA A 71 -1.61 -5.02 -12.22
CA ALA A 71 -0.46 -5.41 -13.06
C ALA A 71 -0.45 -4.67 -14.41
#